data_AF-A0A2E2CT28-F1
#
_entry.id   AF-A0A2E2CT28-F1
#
_cell.length_a   1.000
_cell.length_b   1.000
_cell.length_c   1.000
_cell.angle_alpha   90.00
_cell.angle_beta   90.00
_cell.angle_gamma   90.00
#
_symmetry.space_group_name_H-M   'P 1'
#
loop_
_entity.id
_entity.type
_entity.pdbx_description
1 polymer ?
#
loop_
_entity_poly.entity_id
_entity_poly.type
_entity_poly.pdbx_seq_one_letter_code
_entity_poly.pdbx_strand_id
1 'polypeptide(L)'
;MIWAINEEGLPGTGKVSQQEIKALLEFSSLSIGAYLEDRLVGFVICLPPNTEYGSLNYAWFNQRYDKFLYVDRIAVSVESQNQNIGSILYEHVKKQAEEMGVLVAAEVNIYPPNPGSMRFHDRHGFEQVGVLDHDEKSVALFVYNSNEGK
;
A
#
# COMPACT_ATOMS: atom_id res chain seq x y z
N MET A 1 0.09 11.53 -13.83
CA MET A 1 -0.24 10.12 -14.11
C MET A 1 -0.52 9.36 -12.83
N ILE A 2 0.46 9.14 -11.92
CA ILE A 2 0.24 8.48 -10.61
C ILE A 2 -0.89 9.16 -9.81
N TRP A 3 -0.83 10.48 -9.66
CA TRP A 3 -1.86 11.24 -8.95
C TRP A 3 -3.27 11.04 -9.54
N ALA A 4 -3.42 10.98 -10.87
CA ALA A 4 -4.73 10.77 -11.51
C ALA A 4 -5.30 9.38 -11.18
N ILE A 5 -4.48 8.33 -11.26
CA ILE A 5 -4.87 6.97 -10.88
C ILE A 5 -5.22 6.92 -9.38
N ASN A 6 -4.54 7.68 -8.53
CA ASN A 6 -4.89 7.79 -7.12
C ASN A 6 -6.29 8.39 -6.95
N GLU A 7 -6.59 9.51 -7.62
CA GLU A 7 -7.89 10.19 -7.53
C GLU A 7 -9.05 9.31 -8.01
N GLU A 8 -8.84 8.49 -9.03
CA GLU A 8 -9.80 7.48 -9.49
C GLU A 8 -10.17 6.44 -8.42
N GLY A 9 -9.28 6.20 -7.46
CA GLY A 9 -9.47 5.25 -6.37
C GLY A 9 -10.13 5.82 -5.11
N LEU A 10 -10.54 7.10 -5.12
CA LEU A 10 -11.18 7.72 -3.96
C LEU A 10 -12.55 7.10 -3.64
N PRO A 11 -12.94 7.03 -2.35
CA PRO A 11 -12.17 7.47 -1.18
C PRO A 11 -11.11 6.45 -0.71
N GLY A 12 -11.02 5.27 -1.34
CA GLY A 12 -10.22 4.14 -0.86
C GLY A 12 -8.71 4.36 -0.83
N THR A 13 -8.18 5.17 -1.76
CA THR A 13 -6.74 5.51 -1.89
C THR A 13 -6.30 6.70 -1.03
N GLY A 14 -7.25 7.41 -0.41
CA GLY A 14 -6.98 8.65 0.30
C GLY A 14 -6.65 9.83 -0.63
N LYS A 15 -7.14 11.01 -0.28
CA LYS A 15 -6.81 12.24 -1.00
C LYS A 15 -5.34 12.60 -0.81
N VAL A 16 -4.72 13.07 -1.88
CA VAL A 16 -3.32 13.48 -1.90
C VAL A 16 -3.12 14.51 -3.02
N SER A 17 -2.20 15.44 -2.84
CA SER A 17 -1.77 16.36 -3.88
C SER A 17 -0.67 15.77 -4.75
N GLN A 18 -0.41 16.38 -5.90
CA GLN A 18 0.73 15.98 -6.75
C GLN A 18 2.07 16.19 -6.05
N GLN A 19 2.18 17.23 -5.22
CA GLN A 19 3.40 17.52 -4.46
C GLN A 19 3.64 16.47 -3.37
N GLU A 20 2.60 16.01 -2.69
CA GLU A 20 2.69 14.93 -1.72
C GLU A 20 3.04 13.58 -2.38
N ILE A 21 2.49 13.27 -3.57
CA ILE A 21 2.93 12.11 -4.35
C ILE A 21 4.42 12.20 -4.69
N LYS A 22 4.92 13.38 -5.09
CA LYS A 22 6.35 13.57 -5.35
C LYS A 22 7.19 13.34 -4.09
N ALA A 23 6.79 13.89 -2.96
CA ALA A 23 7.48 13.68 -1.69
C ALA A 23 7.49 12.20 -1.27
N LEU A 24 6.37 11.48 -1.45
CA LEU A 24 6.29 10.05 -1.21
C LEU A 24 7.26 9.25 -2.08
N LEU A 25 7.42 9.61 -3.35
CA LEU A 25 8.40 8.97 -4.24
C LEU A 25 9.85 9.23 -3.77
N GLU A 26 10.14 10.41 -3.23
CA GLU A 26 11.45 10.74 -2.66
C GLU A 26 11.75 9.94 -1.37
N PHE A 27 10.73 9.62 -0.57
CA PHE A 27 10.86 8.74 0.60
C PHE A 27 10.89 7.25 0.26
N SER A 28 10.37 6.87 -0.91
CA SER A 28 10.14 5.47 -1.24
C SER A 28 11.45 4.68 -1.40
N SER A 29 11.46 3.47 -0.85
CA SER A 29 12.51 2.47 -1.12
C SER A 29 12.13 1.55 -2.27
N LEU A 30 10.84 1.49 -2.61
CA LEU A 30 10.33 0.75 -3.75
C LEU A 30 9.12 1.47 -4.34
N SER A 31 9.18 1.75 -5.64
CA SER A 31 8.06 2.30 -6.41
C SER A 31 7.97 1.56 -7.74
N ILE A 32 6.81 0.96 -8.04
CA ILE A 32 6.60 0.16 -9.25
C ILE A 32 5.39 0.69 -9.99
N GLY A 33 5.52 0.85 -11.30
CA GLY A 33 4.41 1.13 -12.22
C GLY A 33 4.10 -0.07 -13.11
N ALA A 34 2.82 -0.35 -13.31
CA ALA A 34 2.32 -1.29 -14.32
C ALA A 34 1.91 -0.51 -15.57
N TYR A 35 2.35 -0.96 -16.74
CA TYR A 35 2.15 -0.28 -18.02
C TYR A 35 1.46 -1.19 -19.04
N LEU A 36 0.52 -0.62 -19.80
CA LEU A 36 -0.06 -1.21 -21.01
C LEU A 36 0.19 -0.25 -22.16
N GLU A 37 0.92 -0.70 -23.19
CA GLU A 37 1.26 0.14 -24.36
C GLU A 37 1.82 1.52 -23.94
N ASP A 38 2.82 1.52 -23.05
CA ASP A 38 3.48 2.71 -22.47
C ASP A 38 2.60 3.63 -21.59
N ARG A 39 1.33 3.29 -21.40
CA ARG A 39 0.44 3.99 -20.48
C ARG A 39 0.50 3.37 -19.10
N LEU A 40 0.79 4.18 -18.07
CA LEU A 40 0.69 3.75 -16.67
C LEU A 40 -0.78 3.43 -16.34
N VAL A 41 -1.03 2.21 -15.87
CA VAL A 41 -2.38 1.72 -15.51
C VAL A 41 -2.50 1.28 -14.07
N GLY A 42 -1.39 1.18 -13.34
CA GLY A 42 -1.39 0.90 -11.92
C GLY A 42 -0.03 1.20 -11.31
N PHE A 43 0.00 1.36 -10.00
CA PHE A 43 1.24 1.63 -9.30
C PHE A 43 1.17 1.16 -7.85
N VAL A 44 2.35 1.01 -7.24
CA VAL A 44 2.53 0.83 -5.80
C VAL A 44 3.71 1.67 -5.32
N ILE A 45 3.56 2.33 -4.19
CA ILE A 45 4.62 3.10 -3.51
C ILE A 45 4.81 2.49 -2.13
N CYS A 46 6.05 2.09 -1.83
CA CYS A 46 6.41 1.55 -0.55
C CYS A 46 7.52 2.36 0.12
N LEU A 47 7.36 2.59 1.42
CA LEU A 47 8.33 3.32 2.25
C LEU A 47 9.13 2.35 3.11
N PRO A 48 10.43 2.61 3.35
CA PRO A 48 11.19 1.92 4.38
C PRO A 48 10.78 2.44 5.77
N PRO A 49 11.26 1.86 6.87
CA PRO A 49 11.06 2.42 8.21
C PRO A 49 11.79 3.76 8.39
N ASN A 50 11.33 4.55 9.35
CA ASN A 50 11.96 5.77 9.87
C ASN A 50 12.24 6.87 8.83
N THR A 51 11.33 7.08 7.88
CA THR A 51 11.28 8.27 7.02
C THR A 51 10.54 9.42 7.71
N GLU A 52 10.63 10.62 7.12
CA GLU A 52 9.92 11.82 7.60
C GLU A 52 8.42 11.84 7.23
N TYR A 53 7.88 10.72 6.72
CA TYR A 53 6.47 10.65 6.35
C TYR A 53 5.54 10.69 7.57
N GLY A 54 4.67 11.71 7.63
CA GLY A 54 3.86 12.04 8.81
C GLY A 54 2.57 11.24 9.01
N SER A 55 2.44 10.02 8.47
CA SER A 55 1.24 9.19 8.67
C SER A 55 1.21 8.53 10.06
N LEU A 56 0.07 8.58 10.74
CA LEU A 56 -0.13 7.92 12.03
C LEU A 56 -0.11 6.38 11.90
N ASN A 57 -0.60 5.85 10.77
CA ASN A 57 -0.54 4.42 10.46
C ASN A 57 0.91 3.97 10.30
N TYR A 58 1.68 4.73 9.54
CA TYR A 58 3.11 4.50 9.35
C TYR A 58 3.90 4.60 10.66
N ALA A 59 3.59 5.61 11.48
CA ALA A 59 4.19 5.77 12.81
C ALA A 59 3.88 4.58 13.73
N TRP A 60 2.67 4.01 13.65
CA TRP A 60 2.29 2.81 14.41
C TRP A 60 3.18 1.61 14.08
N PHE A 61 3.52 1.41 12.80
CA PHE A 61 4.43 0.34 12.36
C PHE A 61 5.87 0.60 12.80
N ASN A 62 6.37 1.85 12.66
CA ASN A 62 7.71 2.23 13.14
C ASN A 62 7.92 1.99 14.64
N GLN A 63 6.86 2.07 15.44
CA GLN A 63 6.94 1.80 16.89
C GLN A 63 7.00 0.30 17.23
N ARG A 64 6.72 -0.60 16.29
CA ARG A 64 6.49 -2.03 16.55
C ARG A 64 7.40 -2.96 15.77
N TYR A 65 7.90 -2.51 14.62
CA TYR A 65 8.70 -3.33 13.74
C TYR A 65 9.96 -2.57 13.34
N ASP A 66 11.12 -3.21 13.51
CA ASP A 66 12.41 -2.61 13.15
C ASP A 66 12.64 -2.57 11.64
N LYS A 67 12.04 -3.53 10.92
CA LYS A 67 12.21 -3.72 9.47
C LYS A 67 10.90 -4.12 8.82
N PHE A 68 10.49 -3.36 7.82
CA PHE A 68 9.30 -3.63 7.02
C PHE A 68 9.38 -2.86 5.71
N LEU A 69 8.55 -3.25 4.75
CA LEU A 69 8.24 -2.50 3.55
C LEU A 69 6.79 -2.03 3.65
N TYR A 70 6.57 -0.73 3.89
CA TYR A 70 5.24 -0.20 4.13
C TYR A 70 4.59 0.28 2.84
N VAL A 71 3.51 -0.38 2.43
CA VAL A 71 2.71 -0.04 1.26
C VAL A 71 1.82 1.15 1.63
N ASP A 72 2.32 2.36 1.36
CA ASP A 72 1.55 3.60 1.56
C ASP A 72 0.33 3.65 0.63
N ARG A 73 0.53 3.21 -0.62
CA ARG A 73 -0.56 3.17 -1.60
C ARG A 73 -0.29 2.18 -2.72
N ILE A 74 -1.36 1.52 -3.11
CA ILE A 74 -1.48 0.70 -4.31
C ILE A 74 -2.78 1.06 -5.01
N ALA A 75 -2.72 1.36 -6.30
CA ALA A 75 -3.91 1.72 -7.07
C ALA A 75 -3.79 1.25 -8.52
N VAL A 76 -4.95 0.96 -9.11
CA VAL A 76 -5.10 0.57 -10.52
C VAL A 76 -6.18 1.45 -11.12
N SER A 77 -5.91 2.01 -12.30
CA SER A 77 -6.86 2.87 -13.02
C SER A 77 -8.18 2.11 -13.21
N VAL A 78 -9.30 2.80 -13.09
CA VAL A 78 -10.65 2.20 -13.11
C VAL A 78 -10.86 1.34 -14.36
N GLU A 79 -10.41 1.82 -15.52
CA GLU A 79 -10.53 1.13 -16.81
C GLU A 79 -9.70 -0.17 -16.90
N SER A 80 -8.75 -0.37 -16.00
CA SER A 80 -7.84 -1.53 -15.99
C SER A 80 -8.00 -2.40 -14.74
N GLN A 81 -9.02 -2.16 -13.91
CA GLN A 81 -9.34 -3.02 -12.78
C GLN A 81 -9.81 -4.41 -13.26
N ASN A 82 -9.73 -5.40 -12.35
CA ASN A 82 -10.09 -6.81 -12.62
C ASN A 82 -9.23 -7.53 -13.68
N GLN A 83 -8.07 -6.97 -14.03
CA GLN A 83 -7.10 -7.58 -14.97
C GLN A 83 -5.85 -8.11 -14.24
N ASN A 84 -5.97 -8.48 -12.96
CA ASN A 84 -4.87 -8.94 -12.10
C ASN A 84 -3.70 -7.96 -11.90
N ILE A 85 -3.77 -6.72 -12.39
CA ILE A 85 -2.68 -5.72 -12.26
C ILE A 85 -2.30 -5.49 -10.80
N GLY A 86 -3.27 -5.31 -9.90
CA GLY A 86 -3.00 -5.14 -8.47
C GLY A 86 -2.28 -6.34 -7.87
N SER A 87 -2.68 -7.56 -8.26
CA SER A 87 -1.99 -8.78 -7.82
C SER A 87 -0.56 -8.86 -8.33
N ILE A 88 -0.32 -8.52 -9.61
CA ILE A 88 1.02 -8.51 -10.19
C ILE A 88 1.93 -7.51 -9.45
N LEU A 89 1.42 -6.31 -9.15
CA LEU A 89 2.13 -5.32 -8.35
C LEU A 89 2.46 -5.88 -6.96
N TYR A 90 1.50 -6.55 -6.31
CA TYR A 90 1.74 -7.10 -4.98
C TYR A 90 2.74 -8.24 -4.95
N GLU A 91 2.73 -9.12 -5.93
CA GLU A 91 3.72 -10.20 -6.01
C GLU A 91 5.15 -9.66 -6.20
N HIS A 92 5.32 -8.53 -6.91
CA HIS A 92 6.63 -7.86 -6.95
C HIS A 92 7.04 -7.28 -5.59
N VAL A 93 6.12 -6.64 -4.87
CA VAL A 93 6.38 -6.10 -3.53
C VAL A 93 6.76 -7.22 -2.55
N LYS A 94 6.00 -8.31 -2.54
CA LYS A 94 6.25 -9.47 -1.68
C LYS A 94 7.59 -10.13 -1.98
N LYS A 95 7.90 -10.34 -3.27
CA LYS A 95 9.20 -10.87 -3.68
C LYS A 95 10.35 -9.98 -3.20
N GLN A 96 10.23 -8.66 -3.37
CA GLN A 96 11.24 -7.72 -2.89
C GLN A 96 11.40 -7.77 -1.37
N ALA A 97 10.29 -7.88 -0.63
CA ALA A 97 10.30 -8.00 0.81
C ALA A 97 10.94 -9.32 1.28
N GLU A 98 10.66 -10.43 0.60
CA GLU A 98 11.29 -11.73 0.84
C GLU A 98 12.81 -11.68 0.62
N GLU A 99 13.27 -11.09 -0.50
CA GLU A 99 14.69 -10.90 -0.79
C GLU A 99 15.40 -10.02 0.26
N MET A 100 14.68 -9.06 0.83
CA MET A 100 15.18 -8.19 1.92
C MET A 100 15.08 -8.84 3.31
N GLY A 101 14.35 -9.95 3.45
CA GLY A 101 14.04 -10.57 4.73
C GLY A 101 13.20 -9.67 5.65
N VAL A 102 12.23 -8.94 5.08
CA VAL A 102 11.34 -8.03 5.82
C VAL A 102 9.87 -8.37 5.56
N LEU A 103 8.98 -7.98 6.48
CA LEU A 103 7.54 -8.08 6.25
C LEU A 103 7.04 -6.95 5.35
N VAL A 104 5.88 -7.14 4.73
CA VAL A 104 5.12 -6.08 4.05
C VAL A 104 4.05 -5.57 5.00
N ALA A 105 4.00 -4.26 5.23
CA ALA A 105 2.99 -3.61 6.06
C ALA A 105 2.02 -2.82 5.18
N ALA A 106 0.74 -2.80 5.51
CA ALA A 106 -0.28 -2.02 4.81
C ALA A 106 -1.42 -1.66 5.76
N GLU A 107 -2.23 -0.67 5.39
CA GLU A 107 -3.51 -0.42 6.05
C GLU A 107 -4.68 -0.41 5.06
N VAL A 108 -5.87 -0.64 5.60
CA VAL A 108 -7.12 -0.51 4.85
C VAL A 108 -8.18 0.17 5.71
N ASN A 109 -8.91 1.13 5.15
CA ASN A 109 -10.01 1.78 5.86
C ASN A 109 -11.12 0.77 6.23
N ILE A 110 -11.39 0.68 7.53
CA ILE A 110 -12.63 0.14 8.09
C ILE A 110 -13.73 1.19 7.96
N TYR A 111 -13.41 2.46 8.25
CA TYR A 111 -14.30 3.60 8.08
C TYR A 111 -13.56 4.79 7.42
N PRO A 112 -14.09 5.37 6.32
CA PRO A 112 -15.21 4.85 5.52
C PRO A 112 -14.88 3.46 4.93
N PRO A 113 -15.88 2.59 4.74
CA PRO A 113 -15.63 1.19 4.43
C PRO A 113 -14.98 1.01 3.05
N ASN A 114 -13.89 0.25 3.01
CA ASN A 114 -13.23 -0.16 1.77
C ASN A 114 -13.25 -1.70 1.59
N PRO A 115 -14.42 -2.31 1.36
CA PRO A 115 -14.55 -3.78 1.32
C PRO A 115 -13.81 -4.41 0.13
N GLY A 116 -13.59 -3.65 -0.95
CA GLY A 116 -12.79 -4.10 -2.10
C GLY A 116 -11.33 -4.31 -1.70
N SER A 117 -10.74 -3.32 -1.02
CA SER A 117 -9.36 -3.42 -0.53
C SER A 117 -9.23 -4.46 0.60
N MET A 118 -10.21 -4.59 1.49
CA MET A 118 -10.21 -5.64 2.52
C MET A 118 -10.12 -7.04 1.91
N ARG A 119 -10.99 -7.36 0.94
CA ARG A 119 -10.94 -8.64 0.21
C ARG A 119 -9.67 -8.81 -0.61
N PHE A 120 -9.11 -7.71 -1.11
CA PHE A 120 -7.86 -7.75 -1.86
C PHE A 120 -6.72 -8.18 -0.95
N HIS A 121 -6.53 -7.56 0.22
CA HIS A 121 -5.46 -7.90 1.16
C HIS A 121 -5.62 -9.31 1.73
N ASP A 122 -6.83 -9.69 2.15
CA ASP A 122 -7.16 -11.03 2.63
C ASP A 122 -6.75 -12.13 1.64
N ARG A 123 -7.12 -12.00 0.36
CA ARG A 123 -6.72 -12.95 -0.69
C ARG A 123 -5.23 -12.97 -0.99
N HIS A 124 -4.48 -11.93 -0.62
CA HIS A 124 -3.03 -11.88 -0.77
C HIS A 124 -2.30 -12.37 0.50
N GLY A 125 -3.02 -12.93 1.48
CA GLY A 125 -2.43 -13.53 2.68
C GLY A 125 -1.98 -12.49 3.71
N PHE A 126 -2.53 -11.28 3.68
CA PHE A 126 -2.29 -10.31 4.73
C PHE A 126 -3.10 -10.65 5.97
N GLU A 127 -2.44 -10.57 7.13
CA GLU A 127 -3.03 -10.81 8.43
C GLU A 127 -3.20 -9.50 9.18
N GLN A 128 -4.36 -9.32 9.81
CA GLN A 128 -4.64 -8.12 10.59
C GLN A 128 -3.90 -8.17 11.92
N VAL A 129 -3.09 -7.16 12.20
CA VAL A 129 -2.28 -7.04 13.44
C VAL A 129 -2.75 -5.90 14.36
N GLY A 130 -3.67 -5.07 13.88
CA GLY A 130 -4.17 -3.96 14.66
C GLY A 130 -5.35 -3.26 14.02
N VAL A 131 -5.91 -2.34 14.81
CA VAL A 131 -6.86 -1.32 14.37
C VAL A 131 -6.37 0.01 14.93
N LEU A 132 -6.48 1.07 14.14
CA LEU A 132 -6.17 2.41 14.58
C LEU A 132 -7.32 3.35 14.23
N ASP A 133 -7.89 3.95 15.28
CA ASP A 133 -9.00 4.89 15.19
C ASP A 133 -8.46 6.33 15.26
N HIS A 134 -8.91 7.18 14.34
CA HIS A 134 -8.53 8.58 14.20
C HIS A 134 -9.77 9.41 13.90
N ASP A 135 -10.29 10.17 14.87
CA ASP A 135 -11.47 11.03 14.69
C ASP A 135 -12.59 10.34 13.88
N GLU A 136 -12.80 10.73 12.62
CA GLU A 136 -13.80 10.21 11.69
C GLU A 136 -13.28 9.09 10.76
N LYS A 137 -12.19 8.42 11.11
CA LYS A 137 -11.59 7.32 10.34
C LYS A 137 -11.16 6.17 11.24
N SER A 138 -11.31 4.96 10.74
CA SER A 138 -10.79 3.75 11.38
C SER A 138 -10.10 2.91 10.31
N VAL A 139 -8.91 2.39 10.61
CA VAL A 139 -8.15 1.56 9.67
C VAL A 139 -7.77 0.23 10.32
N ALA A 140 -7.84 -0.85 9.55
CA ALA A 140 -7.22 -2.11 9.87
C ALA A 140 -5.76 -2.06 9.43
N LEU A 141 -4.86 -2.47 10.32
CA LEU A 141 -3.42 -2.55 10.07
C LEU A 141 -3.08 -4.01 9.77
N PHE A 142 -2.42 -4.23 8.65
CA PHE A 142 -2.12 -5.55 8.11
C PHE A 142 -0.62 -5.77 7.93
N VAL A 143 -0.19 -7.03 8.06
CA VAL A 143 1.14 -7.47 7.66
C VAL A 143 1.07 -8.71 6.78
N TYR A 144 2.05 -8.86 5.90
CA TYR A 144 2.34 -10.11 5.20
C TYR A 144 3.78 -10.51 5.52
N ASN A 145 3.97 -11.74 6.01
CA ASN A 145 5.29 -12.29 6.34
C ASN A 145 5.55 -13.53 5.48
N SER A 146 6.59 -13.49 4.64
CA SER A 146 6.99 -14.65 3.84
C SER A 146 7.58 -15.78 4.68
N ASN A 147 8.00 -15.51 5.93
CA ASN A 147 8.67 -16.48 6.80
C ASN A 147 7.71 -17.41 7.56
N GLU A 148 6.39 -17.21 7.49
CA GLU A 148 5.42 -18.09 8.18
C GLU A 148 4.84 -19.20 7.28
N GLY A 149 5.41 -19.43 6.09
CA GLY A 149 4.92 -20.45 5.17
C GLY A 149 5.99 -21.17 4.36
N LYS A 150 6.65 -22.16 4.99
CA LYS A 150 6.99 -23.47 4.41
C LYS A 150 7.37 -24.47 5.50
#